data_AF-A0A496SGT6-F1
#
_entry.id   AF-A0A496SGT6-F1
#
_cell.length_a   1.000
_cell.length_b   1.000
_cell.length_c   1.000
_cell.angle_alpha   90.00
_cell.angle_beta   90.00
_cell.angle_gamma   90.00
#
_symmetry.space_group_name_H-M   'P 1'
#
loop_
_entity.id
_entity.type
_entity.pdbx_description
1 polymer ?
#
loop_
_entity_poly.entity_id
_entity_poly.type
_entity_poly.pdbx_seq_one_letter_code
_entity_poly.pdbx_strand_id
1 'polypeptide(L)'
;MRRNEVTPRPIEVKPLERYRLWIKYSDGVEGVVDLRDLVGKGVFALWNDYREFQKVYIGPGGEIAWGEEIDLCPDAFYLRITGKKPEELFPKLRELVVQHA
;
A
#
# COMPACT_ATOMS: atom_id res chain seq x y z
N MET A 1 24.10 17.66 -4.51
CA MET A 1 23.60 16.27 -4.53
C MET A 1 22.22 16.28 -3.89
N ARG A 2 21.15 16.20 -4.68
CA ARG A 2 19.80 16.02 -4.11
C ARG A 2 19.70 14.57 -3.66
N ARG A 3 19.45 14.31 -2.37
CA ARG A 3 19.06 12.96 -1.94
C ARG A 3 17.78 12.64 -2.71
N ASN A 4 17.88 11.74 -3.68
CA ASN A 4 16.69 11.14 -4.27
C ASN A 4 16.08 10.27 -3.18
N GLU A 5 15.21 10.84 -2.36
CA GLU A 5 14.28 10.10 -1.52
C GLU A 5 13.30 9.38 -2.45
N VAL A 6 13.70 8.20 -2.92
CA VAL A 6 12.82 7.32 -3.67
C VAL A 6 12.12 6.48 -2.62
N THR A 7 10.86 6.79 -2.32
CA THR A 7 10.02 5.90 -1.53
C THR A 7 10.03 4.50 -2.17
N PRO A 8 10.16 3.42 -1.38
CA PRO A 8 10.19 2.08 -1.93
C PRO A 8 8.92 1.82 -2.74
N ARG A 9 9.10 1.32 -3.97
CA ARG A 9 7.98 1.01 -4.87
C ARG A 9 7.59 -0.44 -4.74
N PRO A 10 6.29 -0.79 -4.78
CA PRO A 10 5.89 -2.19 -4.87
C PRO A 10 6.39 -2.76 -6.21
N ILE A 11 6.92 -3.97 -6.17
CA ILE A 11 7.42 -4.70 -7.35
C ILE A 11 6.68 -6.01 -7.56
N GLU A 12 5.98 -6.50 -6.53
CA GLU A 12 5.18 -7.70 -6.61
C GLU A 12 4.03 -7.63 -5.61
N VAL A 13 2.85 -8.11 -6.01
CA VAL A 13 1.68 -8.25 -5.14
C VAL A 13 1.02 -9.60 -5.41
N LYS A 14 0.60 -10.28 -4.35
CA LYS A 14 -0.11 -11.56 -4.43
C LYS A 14 -1.32 -11.55 -3.50
N PRO A 15 -2.51 -11.94 -3.98
CA PRO A 15 -3.63 -12.19 -3.10
C PRO A 15 -3.37 -13.47 -2.31
N LEU A 16 -3.72 -13.44 -1.03
CA LEU A 16 -3.70 -14.58 -0.13
C LEU A 16 -5.11 -14.82 0.41
N GLU A 17 -5.33 -16.02 0.93
CA GLU A 17 -6.59 -16.38 1.59
C GLU A 17 -7.01 -15.39 2.67
N ARG A 18 -8.33 -15.27 2.85
CA ARG A 18 -8.98 -14.43 3.86
C ARG A 18 -8.69 -12.95 3.66
N TYR A 19 -8.75 -12.48 2.40
CA TYR A 19 -8.60 -11.07 2.02
C TYR A 19 -7.29 -10.44 2.50
N ARG A 20 -6.20 -11.20 2.39
CA ARG A 20 -4.85 -10.72 2.71
C ARG A 20 -4.08 -10.49 1.43
N LEU A 21 -3.14 -9.56 1.46
CA LEU A 21 -2.17 -9.36 0.39
C LEU A 21 -0.77 -9.59 0.92
N TRP A 22 0.04 -10.32 0.17
CA TRP A 22 1.48 -10.24 0.29
C TRP A 22 2.02 -9.23 -0.73
N ILE A 23 2.90 -8.34 -0.29
CA ILE A 23 3.48 -7.29 -1.13
C ILE A 23 4.99 -7.29 -0.92
N LYS A 24 5.73 -7.14 -2.01
CA LYS A 24 7.19 -6.96 -2.00
C LYS A 24 7.57 -5.62 -2.61
N TYR A 25 8.52 -4.95 -1.98
CA TYR A 25 9.01 -3.63 -2.36
C TYR A 25 10.43 -3.69 -2.92
N SER A 26 10.80 -2.65 -3.66
CA SER A 26 12.09 -2.50 -4.33
C SER A 26 13.30 -2.44 -3.40
N ASP A 27 13.09 -2.13 -2.12
CA ASP A 27 14.13 -2.11 -1.07
C ASP A 27 14.31 -3.48 -0.39
N GLY A 28 13.57 -4.50 -0.83
CA GLY A 28 13.59 -5.85 -0.27
C GLY A 28 12.62 -6.08 0.88
N VAL A 29 11.90 -5.04 1.36
CA VAL A 29 10.84 -5.22 2.34
C VAL A 29 9.70 -6.01 1.71
N GLU A 30 9.19 -6.99 2.44
CA GLU A 30 7.98 -7.73 2.08
C GLU A 30 7.15 -8.02 3.32
N GLY A 31 5.84 -8.16 3.13
CA GLY A 31 4.95 -8.43 4.25
C GLY A 31 3.51 -8.67 3.83
N VAL A 32 2.71 -9.06 4.82
CA VAL A 32 1.29 -9.38 4.63
C VAL A 32 0.42 -8.32 5.29
N VAL A 33 -0.55 -7.79 4.56
CA VAL A 33 -1.60 -6.90 5.09
C VAL A 33 -2.96 -7.58 5.03
N ASP A 34 -3.79 -7.32 6.03
CA ASP A 34 -5.16 -7.82 6.14
C ASP A 34 -6.16 -6.72 5.76
N LEU A 35 -7.10 -7.03 4.86
CA LEU A 35 -8.09 -6.09 4.33
C LEU A 35 -9.54 -6.52 4.63
N ARG A 36 -9.74 -7.53 5.50
CA ARG A 36 -11.08 -8.05 5.82
C ARG A 36 -12.04 -7.00 6.35
N ASP A 37 -11.52 -5.99 7.03
CA ASP A 37 -12.30 -4.90 7.60
C ASP A 37 -12.87 -3.95 6.54
N LEU A 38 -12.36 -3.97 5.31
CA LEU A 38 -12.84 -3.15 4.20
C LEU A 38 -13.90 -3.86 3.35
N VAL A 39 -13.86 -5.19 3.28
CA VAL A 39 -14.70 -6.00 2.39
C VAL A 39 -16.19 -5.65 2.52
N GLY A 40 -16.83 -5.44 1.37
CA GLY A 40 -18.27 -5.17 1.31
C GLY A 40 -18.67 -3.73 1.60
N LYS A 41 -17.72 -2.84 1.95
CA LYS A 41 -18.01 -1.44 2.30
C LYS A 41 -17.78 -0.50 1.11
N GLY A 42 -18.81 0.22 0.70
CA GLY A 42 -18.68 1.24 -0.35
C GLY A 42 -18.06 0.66 -1.63
N VAL A 43 -17.00 1.29 -2.14
CA VAL A 43 -16.26 0.81 -3.32
C VAL A 43 -15.70 -0.61 -3.17
N PHE A 44 -15.43 -1.06 -1.94
CA PHE A 44 -14.97 -2.42 -1.65
C PHE A 44 -16.07 -3.48 -1.73
N ALA A 45 -17.30 -3.11 -2.13
CA ALA A 45 -18.36 -4.07 -2.44
C ALA A 45 -17.96 -5.04 -3.57
N LEU A 46 -17.05 -4.62 -4.48
CA LEU A 46 -16.45 -5.47 -5.50
C LEU A 46 -15.83 -6.76 -4.89
N TRP A 47 -15.27 -6.68 -3.69
CA TRP A 47 -14.62 -7.81 -3.02
C TRP A 47 -15.58 -8.80 -2.35
N ASN A 48 -16.89 -8.56 -2.40
CA ASN A 48 -17.87 -9.59 -2.00
C ASN A 48 -17.74 -10.85 -2.86
N ASP A 49 -17.31 -10.71 -4.13
CA ASP A 49 -16.76 -11.82 -4.90
C ASP A 49 -15.25 -11.89 -4.65
N TYR A 50 -14.81 -12.95 -3.96
CA TYR A 50 -13.40 -13.19 -3.70
C TYR A 50 -12.58 -13.32 -4.99
N ARG A 51 -13.17 -13.76 -6.10
CA ARG A 51 -12.48 -13.85 -7.39
C ARG A 51 -12.08 -12.47 -7.90
N GLU A 52 -12.89 -11.46 -7.64
CA GLU A 52 -12.53 -10.07 -7.97
C GLU A 52 -11.37 -9.61 -7.09
N PHE A 53 -11.38 -9.92 -5.78
CA PHE A 53 -10.25 -9.64 -4.89
C PHE A 53 -8.94 -10.32 -5.35
N GLN A 54 -9.01 -11.50 -5.97
CA GLN A 54 -7.83 -12.18 -6.49
C GLN A 54 -7.21 -11.52 -7.73
N LYS A 55 -7.89 -10.57 -8.37
CA LYS A 55 -7.39 -9.86 -9.55
C LYS A 55 -6.48 -8.67 -9.21
N VAL A 56 -5.98 -8.61 -7.99
CA VAL A 56 -5.06 -7.54 -7.55
C VAL A 56 -3.85 -7.44 -8.50
N TYR A 57 -3.47 -6.23 -8.84
CA TYR A 57 -2.27 -5.94 -9.63
C TYR A 57 -1.61 -4.63 -9.19
N ILE A 58 -0.40 -4.37 -9.70
CA ILE A 58 0.27 -3.07 -9.53
C ILE A 58 -0.05 -2.23 -10.76
N GLY A 59 -0.73 -1.11 -10.55
CA GLY A 59 -1.09 -0.19 -11.62
C GLY A 59 0.09 0.62 -12.15
N PRO A 60 -0.09 1.35 -13.27
CA PRO A 60 0.99 2.08 -13.93
C PRO A 60 1.63 3.18 -13.05
N GLY A 61 0.91 3.72 -12.07
CA GLY A 61 1.44 4.68 -11.09
C GLY A 61 2.10 4.03 -9.87
N GLY A 62 2.05 2.70 -9.74
CA GLY A 62 2.54 1.95 -8.59
C GLY A 62 1.49 1.68 -7.51
N GLU A 63 0.24 2.09 -7.72
CA GLU A 63 -0.91 1.75 -6.88
C GLU A 63 -1.19 0.25 -6.85
N ILE A 64 -1.72 -0.23 -5.72
CA ILE A 64 -2.26 -1.59 -5.64
C ILE A 64 -3.73 -1.52 -6.03
N ALA A 65 -4.11 -2.16 -7.14
CA ALA A 65 -5.39 -1.91 -7.79
C ALA A 65 -6.20 -3.18 -8.09
N TRP A 66 -7.51 -3.00 -8.26
CA TRP A 66 -8.49 -3.98 -8.71
C TRP A 66 -9.45 -3.34 -9.71
N GLY A 67 -9.32 -3.70 -10.99
CA GLY A 67 -10.05 -3.04 -12.06
C GLY A 67 -9.86 -1.53 -12.05
N GLU A 68 -10.86 -0.80 -12.54
CA GLU A 68 -10.87 0.67 -12.61
C GLU A 68 -11.45 1.33 -11.35
N GLU A 69 -12.02 0.54 -10.42
CA GLU A 69 -12.83 1.06 -9.31
C GLU A 69 -12.04 1.23 -8.00
N ILE A 70 -10.99 0.42 -7.80
CA ILE A 70 -10.26 0.40 -6.53
C ILE A 70 -8.78 0.56 -6.82
N ASP A 71 -8.22 1.68 -6.36
CA ASP A 71 -6.80 1.90 -6.19
C ASP A 71 -6.47 2.17 -4.71
N LEU A 72 -5.36 1.62 -4.24
CA LEU A 72 -4.89 1.82 -2.87
C LEU A 72 -3.43 2.26 -2.88
N CYS A 73 -3.15 3.29 -2.08
CA CYS A 73 -1.83 3.89 -1.97
C CYS A 73 -0.80 2.87 -1.47
N PRO A 74 0.31 2.63 -2.19
CA PRO A 74 1.30 1.64 -1.81
C PRO A 74 2.07 2.04 -0.55
N ASP A 75 2.20 3.33 -0.26
CA ASP A 75 2.89 3.82 0.93
C ASP A 75 2.14 3.45 2.22
N ALA A 76 0.80 3.44 2.18
CA ALA A 76 -0.02 3.02 3.31
C ALA A 76 0.23 1.55 3.67
N PHE A 77 0.40 0.68 2.68
CA PHE A 77 0.78 -0.71 2.93
C PHE A 77 2.22 -0.86 3.42
N TYR A 78 3.16 -0.07 2.89
CA TYR A 78 4.55 -0.10 3.34
C TYR A 78 4.65 0.29 4.82
N LEU A 79 3.95 1.34 5.24
CA LEU A 79 3.90 1.76 6.65
C LEU A 79 3.29 0.66 7.54
N ARG A 80 2.20 0.01 7.09
CA ARG A 80 1.59 -1.10 7.84
C ARG A 80 2.52 -2.32 7.97
N ILE A 81 3.26 -2.64 6.92
CA ILE A 81 4.20 -3.77 6.90
C ILE A 81 5.41 -3.51 7.79
N THR A 82 5.95 -2.29 7.74
CA THR A 82 7.20 -1.95 8.44
C THR A 82 6.97 -1.43 9.85
N GLY A 83 5.78 -0.95 10.17
CA GLY A 83 5.48 -0.24 11.42
C GLY A 83 6.16 1.13 11.53
N LYS A 84 6.80 1.62 10.45
CA LYS A 84 7.40 2.95 10.40
C LYS A 84 6.34 4.03 10.54
N LYS A 85 6.74 5.18 11.06
CA LYS A 85 5.90 6.38 11.06
C LYS A 85 5.97 7.10 9.70
N PRO A 86 4.93 7.89 9.34
CA PRO A 86 4.94 8.66 8.11
C PRO A 86 6.17 9.56 7.95
N GLU A 87 6.71 10.15 9.02
CA GLU A 87 7.87 11.06 8.95
C GLU A 87 9.18 10.33 8.64
N GLU A 88 9.24 9.01 8.88
CA GLU A 88 10.37 8.18 8.50
C GLU A 88 10.36 7.84 7.00
N LEU A 89 9.16 7.79 6.39
CA LEU A 89 8.98 7.54 4.97
C LEU A 89 8.97 8.83 4.14
N PHE A 90 8.46 9.92 4.72
CA PHE A 90 8.38 11.25 4.12
C PHE A 90 9.09 12.29 5.01
N PRO A 91 10.42 12.41 4.93
CA PRO A 91 11.21 13.27 5.82
C PRO A 91 10.79 14.74 5.84
N LYS A 92 10.21 15.24 4.74
CA LYS A 92 9.62 16.59 4.68
C LYS A 92 8.49 16.84 5.71
N LEU A 93 7.78 15.79 6.14
CA LEU A 93 6.78 15.92 7.20
C LEU A 93 7.41 16.31 8.55
N ARG A 94 8.63 15.82 8.82
CA ARG A 94 9.35 16.14 10.05
C ARG A 94 9.71 17.62 10.15
N GLU A 95 10.07 18.24 9.02
CA GLU A 95 10.42 19.66 8.94
C GLU A 95 9.21 20.55 9.28
N LEU A 96 8.01 20.16 8.87
CA LEU A 96 6.77 20.88 9.16
C LEU A 96 6.37 20.81 10.64
N VAL A 97 6.57 19.65 11.29
CA VAL A 97 6.27 19.47 12.72
C VAL A 97 7.22 20.28 13.60
N VAL A 98 8.50 20.39 13.23
CA VAL A 98 9.50 21.16 14.00
C VAL A 98 9.31 22.68 13.86
N GLN A 99 8.73 23.15 12.74
CA GLN A 99 8.49 24.58 12.52
C GLN A 99 7.25 25.14 13.24
N HIS A 100 6.38 24.28 13.77
CA HIS A 100 5.14 24.66 14.47
C HIS A 100 5.11 24.19 15.94
N ALA A 101 6.26 23.83 16.51
CA ALA A 101 6.42 23.42 17.90
C ALA A 101 7.05 24.53 18.75
#